data_AF-A0A663MAF7-F1
#
_entry.id   AF-A0A663MAF7-F1
#
_cell.length_a   1.000
_cell.length_b   1.000
_cell.length_c   1.000
_cell.angle_alpha   90.00
_cell.angle_beta   90.00
_cell.angle_gamma   90.00
#
_symmetry.space_group_name_H-M   'P 1'
#
loop_
_entity.id
_entity.type
_entity.pdbx_description
1 polymer ?
#
loop_
_entity_poly.entity_id
_entity_poly.type
_entity_poly.pdbx_seq_one_letter_code
_entity_poly.pdbx_strand_id
1 'polypeptide(L)'
;MADAHGTDLHSAVTRIQVQRPGFNYTFAHICILNNDKTCIVDDIVHVLEELKAARSSNRTNFAITYPITHLKDGREVYNGHQLGGVTVHSKDRVKSAEAIQLTYYLQAINSLNDMVAEKWESIFCDTVELFQKSNRKVKMYPFTSSSLKEDFQKTSRHHCMALGASSLQHCPIPNPHSLFS
;
A
#
# COMPACT_ATOMS: atom_id res chain seq x y z
N MET A 1 12.53 11.68 -7.43
CA MET A 1 11.21 11.93 -8.04
C MET A 1 10.18 10.93 -7.52
N ALA A 2 10.43 9.62 -7.64
CA ALA A 2 9.52 8.59 -7.12
C ALA A 2 9.26 8.67 -5.60
N ASP A 3 10.27 9.09 -4.82
CA ASP A 3 10.19 9.33 -3.37
C ASP A 3 9.28 10.51 -2.98
N ALA A 4 9.40 11.65 -3.68
CA ALA A 4 8.51 12.79 -3.44
C ALA A 4 7.06 12.42 -3.77
N HIS A 5 6.83 11.81 -4.94
CA HIS A 5 5.47 11.42 -5.34
C HIS A 5 4.87 10.35 -4.43
N GLY A 6 5.64 9.35 -3.98
CA GLY A 6 5.13 8.31 -3.08
C GLY A 6 4.78 8.84 -1.69
N THR A 7 5.63 9.70 -1.11
CA THR A 7 5.38 10.32 0.21
C THR A 7 4.22 11.32 0.18
N ASP A 8 4.10 12.10 -0.89
CA ASP A 8 3.02 13.06 -1.06
C ASP A 8 1.68 12.34 -1.32
N LEU A 9 1.68 11.26 -2.11
CA LEU A 9 0.50 10.41 -2.30
C LEU A 9 0.08 9.74 -1.00
N HIS A 10 1.02 9.17 -0.25
CA HIS A 10 0.75 8.57 1.06
C HIS A 10 0.11 9.57 2.02
N SER A 11 0.64 10.79 2.05
CA SER A 11 0.09 11.89 2.85
C SER A 11 -1.32 12.29 2.43
N ALA A 12 -1.63 12.27 1.13
CA ALA A 12 -2.98 12.54 0.63
C ALA A 12 -3.97 11.43 1.01
N VAL A 13 -3.58 10.16 0.81
CA VAL A 13 -4.40 8.98 1.08
C VAL A 13 -4.74 8.85 2.57
N THR A 14 -3.77 9.02 3.45
CA THR A 14 -3.98 8.92 4.91
C THR A 14 -4.87 10.03 5.48
N ARG A 15 -5.02 11.15 4.75
CA ARG A 15 -5.89 12.28 5.09
C ARG A 15 -7.28 12.23 4.47
N ILE A 16 -7.61 11.20 3.70
CA ILE A 16 -8.97 11.00 3.18
C ILE A 16 -9.98 11.00 4.33
N GLN A 17 -11.09 11.69 4.14
CA GLN A 17 -12.18 11.78 5.11
C GLN A 17 -13.47 11.19 4.54
N VAL A 18 -14.12 10.32 5.32
CA VAL A 18 -15.47 9.83 5.08
C VAL A 18 -16.41 10.48 6.09
N GLN A 19 -17.29 11.35 5.61
CA GLN A 19 -18.23 12.05 6.46
C GLN A 19 -19.38 11.14 6.90
N ARG A 20 -19.68 11.14 8.19
CA ARG A 20 -20.86 10.52 8.81
C ARG A 20 -21.50 11.52 9.79
N PRO A 21 -22.81 11.37 10.09
CA PRO A 21 -23.45 12.24 11.08
C PRO A 21 -22.68 12.24 12.40
N GLY A 22 -22.17 13.42 12.79
CA GLY A 22 -21.44 13.62 14.05
C GLY A 22 -19.98 13.15 14.07
N PHE A 23 -19.43 12.59 12.98
CA PHE A 23 -18.04 12.12 12.96
C PHE A 23 -17.45 12.01 11.55
N ASN A 24 -16.19 12.41 11.39
CA ASN A 24 -15.43 12.25 10.15
C ASN A 24 -14.38 11.15 10.32
N TYR A 25 -14.57 10.04 9.62
CA TYR A 25 -13.64 8.92 9.63
C TYR A 25 -12.46 9.22 8.72
N THR A 26 -11.27 8.83 9.17
CA THR A 26 -10.02 8.86 8.39
C THR A 26 -9.43 7.45 8.33
N PHE A 27 -8.35 7.28 7.56
CA PHE A 27 -7.60 6.02 7.54
C PHE A 27 -7.25 5.51 8.95
N ALA A 28 -6.88 6.40 9.87
CA ALA A 28 -6.55 6.05 11.27
C ALA A 28 -7.69 5.37 12.06
N HIS A 29 -8.94 5.53 11.62
CA HIS A 29 -10.11 4.95 12.27
C HIS A 29 -10.48 3.57 11.73
N ILE A 30 -9.99 3.22 10.54
CA ILE A 30 -10.40 2.03 9.79
C ILE A 30 -9.20 1.18 9.35
N CYS A 31 -7.98 1.49 9.77
CA CYS A 31 -6.79 0.74 9.42
C CYS A 31 -6.61 -0.48 10.34
N ILE A 32 -5.86 -1.48 9.88
CA ILE A 32 -5.35 -2.52 10.79
C ILE A 32 -4.28 -1.89 11.70
N LEU A 33 -4.41 -2.08 13.00
CA LEU A 33 -3.47 -1.59 14.00
C LEU A 33 -2.38 -2.61 14.31
N ASN A 34 -1.16 -2.14 14.56
CA ASN A 34 -0.09 -2.93 15.17
C ASN A 34 -0.24 -2.98 16.70
N ASN A 35 0.74 -3.60 17.37
CA ASN A 35 0.78 -3.72 18.83
C ASN A 35 0.83 -2.35 19.56
N ASP A 36 1.39 -1.33 18.90
CA ASP A 36 1.50 0.04 19.43
C ASP A 36 0.25 0.89 19.15
N LYS A 37 -0.83 0.28 18.62
CA LYS A 37 -2.08 0.94 18.25
C LYS A 37 -1.89 2.00 17.15
N THR A 38 -0.91 1.83 16.27
CA THR A 38 -0.74 2.65 15.07
C THR A 38 -1.09 1.84 13.82
N CYS A 39 -1.51 2.53 12.76
CA CYS A 39 -1.83 1.85 11.50
C CYS A 39 -0.61 1.12 10.94
N ILE A 40 -0.81 -0.13 10.54
CA ILE A 40 0.15 -0.86 9.71
C ILE A 40 0.17 -0.17 8.33
N VAL A 41 1.37 0.25 7.93
CA VAL A 41 1.67 0.82 6.62
C VAL A 41 2.85 0.05 6.03
N ASP A 42 2.92 -0.07 4.71
CA ASP A 42 4.06 -0.75 4.08
C ASP A 42 5.38 -0.06 4.44
N ASP A 43 6.37 -0.86 4.84
CA ASP A 43 7.69 -0.35 5.23
C ASP A 43 8.42 0.42 4.11
N ILE A 44 8.01 0.23 2.85
CA ILE A 44 8.48 1.04 1.73
C ILE A 44 8.21 2.53 1.94
N VAL A 45 7.14 2.91 2.65
CA VAL A 45 6.85 4.30 3.01
C VAL A 45 8.00 4.88 3.83
N HIS A 46 8.51 4.13 4.80
CA HIS A 46 9.66 4.54 5.61
C HIS A 46 10.93 4.70 4.78
N VAL A 47 11.16 3.79 3.82
CA VAL A 47 12.28 3.90 2.87
C VAL A 47 12.17 5.17 2.02
N LEU A 48 10.96 5.50 1.53
CA LEU A 48 10.74 6.72 0.72
C LEU A 48 10.91 8.00 1.54
N GLU A 49 10.45 8.03 2.79
CA GLU A 49 10.65 9.16 3.69
C GLU A 49 12.14 9.37 4.01
N GLU A 50 12.89 8.30 4.27
CA GLU A 50 14.33 8.39 4.48
C GLU A 50 15.07 8.87 3.22
N LEU A 51 14.66 8.40 2.04
CA LEU A 51 15.22 8.84 0.76
C LEU A 51 14.93 10.33 0.51
N LYS A 52 13.71 10.79 0.80
CA LYS A 52 13.31 12.20 0.72
C LYS A 52 14.16 13.05 1.67
N ALA A 53 14.29 12.63 2.93
CA ALA A 53 15.09 13.31 3.94
C ALA A 53 16.59 13.36 3.59
N ALA A 54 17.15 12.27 3.04
CA ALA A 54 18.53 12.22 2.58
C ALA A 54 18.78 13.23 1.45
N ARG A 55 17.85 13.32 0.49
CA ARG A 55 17.92 14.31 -0.59
C ARG A 55 17.82 15.74 -0.07
N SER A 56 16.87 16.02 0.82
CA SER A 56 16.68 17.36 1.39
C SER A 56 17.87 17.82 2.24
N SER A 57 18.60 16.90 2.88
CA SER A 57 19.78 17.20 3.70
C SER A 57 21.10 17.16 2.90
N ASN A 58 21.04 16.99 1.58
CA ASN A 58 22.20 16.84 0.70
C ASN A 58 23.16 15.71 1.14
N ARG A 59 22.63 14.71 1.87
CA ARG A 59 23.38 13.54 2.33
C ARG A 59 23.25 12.44 1.29
N THR A 60 24.38 12.02 0.73
CA THR A 60 24.45 10.96 -0.30
C THR A 60 24.50 9.54 0.27
N ASN A 61 24.46 9.38 1.59
CA ASN A 61 24.79 8.11 2.25
C ASN A 61 23.61 7.14 2.39
N PHE A 62 22.36 7.56 2.17
CA PHE A 62 21.24 6.62 2.17
C PHE A 62 21.12 5.98 0.79
N ALA A 63 21.36 4.66 0.75
CA ALA A 63 21.26 3.87 -0.47
C ALA A 63 20.27 2.73 -0.25
N ILE A 64 19.27 2.66 -1.13
CA ILE A 64 18.32 1.55 -1.14
C ILE A 64 19.06 0.30 -1.61
N THR A 65 18.89 -0.80 -0.89
CA THR A 65 19.39 -2.14 -1.22
C THR A 65 18.22 -3.07 -1.49
N TYR A 66 18.43 -4.12 -2.29
CA TYR A 66 17.38 -5.03 -2.74
C TYR A 66 17.78 -6.50 -2.55
N PRO A 67 16.94 -7.37 -1.98
CA PRO A 67 15.53 -7.15 -1.61
C PRO A 67 15.33 -6.71 -0.14
N ILE A 68 16.41 -6.36 0.56
CA ILE A 68 16.37 -5.88 1.95
C ILE A 68 17.10 -4.53 2.00
N THR A 69 16.45 -3.51 2.57
CA THR A 69 17.04 -2.19 2.87
C THR A 69 17.18 -1.99 4.37
N HIS A 70 18.34 -1.53 4.82
CA HIS A 70 18.55 -1.11 6.20
C HIS A 70 18.22 0.37 6.39
N LEU A 71 17.28 0.67 7.28
CA LEU A 71 16.94 2.02 7.71
C LEU A 71 17.99 2.56 8.69
N LYS A 72 18.00 3.89 8.91
CA LYS A 72 18.96 4.53 9.83
C LYS A 72 18.81 4.09 11.28
N ASP A 73 17.61 3.68 11.67
CA ASP A 73 17.29 3.16 12.99
C ASP A 73 17.71 1.69 13.18
N GLY A 74 18.29 1.06 12.15
CA GLY A 74 18.76 -0.32 12.16
C GLY A 74 17.70 -1.34 11.77
N ARG A 75 16.46 -0.93 11.46
CA ARG A 75 15.43 -1.86 10.97
C ARG A 75 15.77 -2.37 9.58
N GLU A 76 15.53 -3.67 9.38
CA GLU A 76 15.58 -4.32 8.07
C GLU A 76 14.20 -4.27 7.42
N VAL A 77 14.13 -3.73 6.21
CA VAL A 77 12.89 -3.62 5.42
C VAL A 77 13.00 -4.52 4.21
N TYR A 78 12.15 -5.54 4.14
CA TYR A 78 11.99 -6.33 2.92
C TYR A 78 11.20 -5.51 1.89
N ASN A 79 11.88 -5.05 0.85
CA ASN A 79 11.32 -4.23 -0.23
C ASN A 79 11.11 -5.03 -1.54
N GLY A 80 11.28 -6.36 -1.50
CA GLY A 80 11.25 -7.25 -2.65
C GLY A 80 9.91 -7.30 -3.39
N HIS A 81 8.81 -7.14 -2.67
CA HIS A 81 7.46 -7.14 -3.27
C HIS A 81 6.96 -5.71 -3.57
N GLN A 82 7.57 -4.69 -2.96
CA GLN A 82 7.17 -3.30 -3.14
C GLN A 82 7.91 -2.62 -4.29
N LEU A 83 9.04 -3.13 -4.74
CA LEU A 83 9.79 -2.58 -5.88
C LEU A 83 9.67 -3.49 -7.12
N GLY A 84 9.29 -2.90 -8.25
CA GLY A 84 9.21 -3.59 -9.55
C GLY A 84 10.23 -3.06 -10.56
N GLY A 85 10.66 -3.91 -11.49
CA GLY A 85 11.63 -3.53 -12.54
C GLY A 85 12.98 -3.06 -11.97
N VAL A 86 13.45 -3.70 -10.90
CA VAL A 86 14.65 -3.26 -10.18
C VAL A 86 15.91 -3.60 -10.99
N THR A 87 16.74 -2.59 -11.22
CA THR A 87 18.13 -2.77 -11.66
C THR A 87 19.04 -2.45 -10.49
N VAL A 88 19.93 -3.39 -10.15
CA VAL A 88 20.94 -3.21 -9.09
C VAL A 88 22.31 -2.90 -9.67
N HIS A 89 23.15 -2.24 -8.86
CA HIS A 89 24.58 -2.14 -9.05
C HIS A 89 25.29 -3.14 -8.11
N SER A 90 26.62 -3.05 -7.98
CA SER A 90 27.37 -3.84 -7.00
C SER A 90 26.80 -3.75 -5.58
N LYS A 91 26.86 -4.88 -4.85
CA LYS A 91 26.37 -5.03 -3.47
C LYS A 91 24.88 -4.69 -3.31
N ASP A 92 24.05 -5.17 -4.23
CA ASP A 92 22.59 -5.09 -4.17
C ASP A 92 22.01 -3.67 -4.12
N ARG A 93 22.83 -2.66 -4.38
CA ARG A 93 22.41 -1.26 -4.36
C ARG A 93 21.49 -0.98 -5.54
N VAL A 94 20.27 -0.54 -5.27
CA VAL A 94 19.30 -0.18 -6.30
C VAL A 94 19.83 0.99 -7.12
N LYS A 95 20.02 0.77 -8.42
CA LYS A 95 20.34 1.80 -9.40
C LYS A 95 19.06 2.46 -9.92
N SER A 96 18.04 1.65 -10.20
CA SER A 96 16.72 2.10 -10.63
C SER A 96 15.65 1.08 -10.25
N ALA A 97 14.43 1.56 -10.10
CA ALA A 97 13.21 0.76 -10.03
C ALA A 97 12.17 1.43 -10.94
N GLU A 98 11.40 0.62 -11.65
CA GLU A 98 10.38 1.10 -12.60
C GLU A 98 9.01 1.27 -11.94
N ALA A 99 8.75 0.52 -10.86
CA ALA A 99 7.49 0.55 -10.14
C ALA A 99 7.71 0.52 -8.63
N ILE A 100 6.76 1.12 -7.91
CA ILE A 100 6.63 1.06 -6.45
C ILE A 100 5.18 0.69 -6.13
N GLN A 101 4.99 -0.27 -5.23
CA GLN A 101 3.69 -0.63 -4.68
C GLN A 101 3.52 0.00 -3.29
N LEU A 102 2.34 0.58 -3.05
CA LEU A 102 1.89 1.04 -1.72
C LEU A 102 0.59 0.31 -1.37
N THR A 103 0.55 -0.30 -0.20
CA THR A 103 -0.59 -1.06 0.30
C THR A 103 -1.14 -0.41 1.56
N TYR A 104 -2.47 -0.30 1.64
CA TYR A 104 -3.20 0.23 2.79
C TYR A 104 -4.14 -0.86 3.32
N TYR A 105 -3.94 -1.24 4.57
CA TYR A 105 -4.71 -2.32 5.18
C TYR A 105 -5.87 -1.76 5.98
N LEU A 106 -7.10 -2.17 5.63
CA LEU A 106 -8.33 -1.74 6.27
C LEU A 106 -8.88 -2.84 7.19
N GLN A 107 -9.57 -2.43 8.24
CA GLN A 107 -10.13 -3.26 9.28
C GLN A 107 -11.67 -3.20 9.30
N ALA A 108 -12.26 -4.27 8.79
CA ALA A 108 -13.69 -4.53 8.67
C ALA A 108 -14.24 -5.29 9.90
N ILE A 109 -14.26 -4.66 11.09
CA ILE A 109 -14.73 -5.34 12.33
C ILE A 109 -16.25 -5.35 12.44
N ASN A 110 -16.92 -4.34 11.92
CA ASN A 110 -18.36 -4.15 12.09
C ASN A 110 -18.97 -3.47 10.87
N SER A 111 -20.30 -3.50 10.77
CA SER A 111 -21.03 -2.95 9.62
C SER A 111 -20.79 -1.46 9.38
N LEU A 112 -20.47 -0.69 10.43
CA LEU A 112 -20.12 0.72 10.29
C LEU A 112 -18.73 0.89 9.66
N ASN A 113 -17.73 0.14 10.12
CA ASN A 113 -16.40 0.11 9.53
C ASN A 113 -16.44 -0.36 8.08
N ASP A 114 -17.24 -1.38 7.76
CA ASP A 114 -17.38 -1.90 6.41
C ASP A 114 -17.91 -0.83 5.45
N MET A 115 -18.98 -0.13 5.85
CA MET A 115 -19.57 0.96 5.07
C MET A 115 -18.60 2.14 4.91
N VAL A 116 -17.87 2.48 5.98
CA VAL A 116 -16.86 3.54 5.93
C VAL A 116 -15.69 3.14 5.05
N ALA A 117 -15.23 1.89 5.11
CA ALA A 117 -14.13 1.35 4.32
C ALA A 117 -14.48 1.33 2.82
N GLU A 118 -15.67 0.85 2.45
CA GLU A 118 -16.15 0.87 1.07
C GLU A 118 -16.19 2.31 0.52
N LYS A 119 -16.71 3.25 1.31
CA LYS A 119 -16.73 4.66 0.89
C LYS A 119 -15.32 5.26 0.82
N TRP A 120 -14.44 4.90 1.74
CA TRP A 120 -13.04 5.32 1.76
C TRP A 120 -12.30 4.82 0.52
N GLU A 121 -12.51 3.55 0.12
CA GLU A 121 -11.92 2.95 -1.09
C GLU A 121 -12.36 3.67 -2.36
N SER A 122 -13.63 4.09 -2.44
CA SER A 122 -14.11 4.93 -3.55
C SER A 122 -13.37 6.27 -3.61
N ILE A 123 -13.23 6.96 -2.48
CA ILE A 123 -12.51 8.25 -2.42
C ILE A 123 -11.00 8.06 -2.66
N PHE A 124 -10.44 6.91 -2.27
CA PHE A 124 -9.06 6.55 -2.56
C PHE A 124 -8.79 6.49 -4.06
N CYS A 125 -9.65 5.82 -4.83
CA CYS A 125 -9.56 5.79 -6.28
C CYS A 125 -9.59 7.21 -6.88
N ASP A 126 -10.54 8.05 -6.45
CA ASP A 126 -10.63 9.45 -6.91
C ASP A 126 -9.37 10.25 -6.55
N THR A 127 -8.84 10.04 -5.34
CA THR A 127 -7.63 10.71 -4.84
C THR A 127 -6.41 10.33 -5.68
N VAL A 128 -6.24 9.04 -5.99
CA VAL A 128 -5.15 8.56 -6.84
C VAL A 128 -5.29 9.09 -8.27
N GLU A 129 -6.50 9.09 -8.83
CA GLU A 129 -6.75 9.61 -10.17
C GLU A 129 -6.45 11.12 -10.27
N LEU A 130 -6.89 11.92 -9.28
CA LEU A 130 -6.59 13.34 -9.20
C LEU A 130 -5.09 13.59 -9.04
N PHE A 131 -4.42 12.81 -8.20
CA PHE A 131 -2.97 12.92 -8.02
C PHE A 131 -2.24 12.61 -9.33
N GLN A 132 -2.66 11.58 -10.07
CA GLN A 132 -2.09 11.26 -11.39
C GLN A 132 -2.33 12.40 -12.40
N LYS A 133 -3.52 12.99 -12.45
CA LYS A 133 -3.83 14.13 -13.34
C LYS A 133 -2.87 15.31 -13.10
N SER A 134 -2.53 15.58 -11.85
CA SER A 134 -1.54 16.60 -11.46
C SER A 134 -0.08 16.17 -11.67
N ASN A 135 0.19 14.88 -11.84
CA ASN A 135 1.54 14.31 -11.95
C ASN A 135 1.70 13.44 -13.21
N ARG A 136 1.53 14.04 -14.41
CA ARG A 136 1.49 13.35 -15.72
C ARG A 136 2.71 12.46 -16.06
N LYS A 137 3.82 12.57 -15.33
CA LYS A 137 5.02 11.75 -15.52
C LYS A 137 4.95 10.39 -14.82
N VAL A 138 3.98 10.20 -13.91
CA VAL A 138 3.79 8.98 -13.13
C VAL A 138 2.48 8.34 -13.56
N LYS A 139 2.52 7.03 -13.84
CA LYS A 139 1.31 6.21 -14.01
C LYS A 139 1.01 5.51 -12.70
N MET A 140 -0.26 5.51 -12.31
CA MET A 140 -0.77 4.98 -11.06
C MET A 140 -1.94 4.05 -11.38
N TYR A 141 -1.98 2.93 -10.67
CA TYR A 141 -2.98 1.89 -10.86
C TYR A 141 -3.56 1.56 -9.48
N PRO A 142 -4.65 2.23 -9.07
CA PRO A 142 -5.30 1.91 -7.80
C PRO A 142 -6.04 0.57 -7.89
N PHE A 143 -5.98 -0.21 -6.81
CA PHE A 143 -6.72 -1.46 -6.65
C PHE A 143 -7.33 -1.49 -5.24
N THR A 144 -8.59 -1.90 -5.12
CA THR A 144 -9.30 -1.93 -3.83
C THR A 144 -9.98 -3.28 -3.60
N SER A 145 -10.33 -3.59 -2.36
CA SER A 145 -11.04 -4.84 -2.06
C SER A 145 -12.43 -4.84 -2.69
N SER A 146 -13.11 -3.68 -2.71
CA SER A 146 -14.40 -3.51 -3.39
C SER A 146 -14.30 -3.68 -4.90
N SER A 147 -13.25 -3.15 -5.56
CA SER A 147 -13.07 -3.37 -7.01
C SER A 147 -12.81 -4.83 -7.33
N LEU A 148 -12.06 -5.55 -6.48
CA LEU A 148 -11.86 -6.99 -6.63
C LEU A 148 -13.13 -7.80 -6.38
N LYS A 149 -13.98 -7.40 -5.45
CA LYS A 149 -15.29 -8.03 -5.25
C LYS A 149 -16.20 -7.82 -6.46
N GLU A 150 -16.26 -6.61 -6.99
CA GLU A 150 -17.01 -6.32 -8.21
C GLU A 150 -16.44 -7.08 -9.41
N ASP A 151 -15.12 -7.06 -9.58
CA ASP A 151 -14.46 -7.78 -10.67
C ASP A 151 -14.63 -9.27 -10.48
N PHE A 152 -14.56 -9.83 -9.28
CA PHE A 152 -14.87 -11.23 -9.03
C PHE A 152 -16.34 -11.54 -9.36
N GLN A 153 -17.30 -10.68 -9.01
CA GLN A 153 -18.70 -10.85 -9.41
C GLN A 153 -18.89 -10.75 -10.94
N LYS A 154 -18.08 -9.96 -11.64
CA LYS A 154 -18.10 -9.82 -13.10
C LYS A 154 -17.32 -10.95 -13.82
N THR A 155 -16.21 -11.42 -13.24
CA THR A 155 -15.23 -12.39 -13.80
C THR A 155 -15.36 -13.80 -13.23
N SER A 156 -16.28 -14.07 -12.30
CA SER A 156 -16.68 -15.45 -11.95
C SER A 156 -17.34 -16.20 -13.12
N ARG A 157 -17.46 -15.58 -14.30
CA ARG A 157 -17.67 -16.28 -15.58
C ARG A 157 -16.37 -16.74 -16.27
N HIS A 158 -15.21 -16.14 -16.01
CA HIS A 158 -13.90 -16.53 -16.59
C HIS A 158 -12.70 -16.11 -15.70
N HIS A 159 -12.05 -17.11 -15.06
CA HIS A 159 -10.65 -17.19 -14.58
C HIS A 159 -10.04 -16.08 -13.68
N CYS A 160 -9.58 -16.51 -12.49
CA CYS A 160 -8.94 -15.73 -11.42
C CYS A 160 -7.52 -15.20 -11.73
N MET A 161 -7.21 -13.96 -11.31
CA MET A 161 -5.94 -13.55 -10.67
C MET A 161 -6.08 -12.16 -10.01
N ALA A 162 -5.70 -11.96 -8.74
CA ALA A 162 -5.56 -10.64 -8.13
C ALA A 162 -4.68 -10.62 -6.85
N LEU A 163 -3.88 -9.56 -6.68
CA LEU A 163 -3.17 -9.17 -5.44
C LEU A 163 -3.68 -7.77 -5.05
N GLY A 164 -4.18 -7.60 -3.82
CA GLY A 164 -5.00 -6.43 -3.45
C GLY A 164 -4.88 -5.93 -2.01
N ALA A 165 -5.56 -4.82 -1.74
CA ALA A 165 -5.96 -4.45 -0.37
C ALA A 165 -6.87 -5.57 0.17
N SER A 166 -6.47 -6.19 1.28
CA SER A 166 -7.16 -7.34 1.84
C SER A 166 -7.87 -6.95 3.12
N SER A 167 -9.20 -7.12 3.16
CA SER A 167 -9.93 -7.35 4.40
C SER A 167 -9.75 -8.83 4.75
N LEU A 168 -9.03 -9.15 5.83
CA LEU A 168 -8.87 -10.53 6.29
C LEU A 168 -10.19 -11.00 6.93
N GLN A 169 -11.13 -11.47 6.12
CA GLN A 169 -12.15 -12.39 6.60
C GLN A 169 -11.50 -13.73 6.89
N HIS A 170 -11.82 -14.32 8.06
CA HIS A 170 -11.30 -15.60 8.54
C HIS A 170 -11.31 -16.68 7.42
N CYS A 171 -10.13 -17.05 6.91
CA CYS A 171 -9.99 -18.20 6.01
C CYS A 171 -9.92 -19.49 6.85
N PRO A 172 -10.89 -20.42 6.76
CA PRO A 172 -10.73 -21.74 7.34
C PRO A 172 -9.61 -22.49 6.61
N ILE A 173 -8.64 -23.02 7.36
CA ILE A 173 -7.53 -23.83 6.86
C ILE A 173 -8.11 -25.17 6.36
N PRO A 174 -7.93 -25.54 5.08
CA PRO A 174 -8.38 -26.85 4.60
C PRO A 174 -7.52 -27.97 5.19
N ASN A 175 -8.19 -29.03 5.62
CA ASN A 175 -7.58 -30.21 6.23
C ASN A 175 -6.64 -30.90 5.21
N PRO A 176 -5.36 -31.17 5.53
CA PRO A 176 -4.34 -31.65 4.58
C PRO A 176 -4.59 -33.05 3.98
N HIS A 177 -5.66 -33.74 4.36
CA HIS A 177 -5.96 -35.09 3.90
C HIS A 177 -6.75 -35.19 2.58
N SER A 178 -7.18 -34.08 1.97
CA SER A 178 -7.99 -34.12 0.74
C SER A 178 -7.22 -33.89 -0.57
N LEU A 179 -5.88 -33.86 -0.54
CA LEU A 179 -5.04 -33.61 -1.74
C LEU A 179 -4.40 -34.86 -2.36
N PHE A 180 -4.67 -36.05 -1.81
CA PHE A 180 -4.28 -37.32 -2.42
C PHE A 180 -5.42 -38.33 -2.34
N SER A 181 -6.38 -38.23 -3.27
CA SER A 181 -7.32 -39.29 -3.66
C SER A 181 -7.88 -38.98 -5.04
#